data_AF-A0A9W8CGA7-F1
#
_entry.id   AF-A0A9W8CGA7-F1
#
_cell.length_a   1.000
_cell.length_b   1.000
_cell.length_c   1.000
_cell.angle_alpha   90.00
_cell.angle_beta   90.00
_cell.angle_gamma   90.00
#
_symmetry.space_group_name_H-M   'P 1'
#
loop_
_entity.id
_entity.type
_entity.pdbx_description
1 polymer ?
#
loop_
_entity_poly.entity_id
_entity_poly.type
_entity_poly.pdbx_seq_one_letter_code
_entity_poly.pdbx_strand_id
1 'polypeptide(L)'
;MQSLAINPWYLSDEFTSAYRKAFIDKSLDCPSFVIRQNKGQEEGEGKGEGIIVTKPFHTGKLRSILPKEFLLGLKQELADLNWHERLNDLYWFHQTDDLVLNGKKHIKALRDYLSSEEFVGFMEKITGTELARGYLDLAAQRYKKGNHLLCHDDDVHRGKMTRKIAYIIYLVDEQWSEEDGGALGLFNSDENRYPLKVVSHIKPEFNSIGFFLTGMVSYHTVQEVTVADHDRERWSVTGWFYGPATEDNTTEENNLPPLPCSVLPQVLPLLEDSVVDAEDDQTEWTKWINADYLSTAVQNQIQDTFMEQSSVELRNFLQPEVFQSLLECLNPMFWGSATAKGPAHLRSYLEKESLDPDTAIAKLAKFLRSASFGRYLSSITSLDLSGASQQVRRFNKGHYTLIHDQALEPAGLDVTMSLLPPVAQDDPHAAWEESWGGATHYIADKDELLRISPESNSLSLVLRDEGTLRFVKYLNHMAPRDIQEISMVFTEQNQYEQGEE
;
A
#
# COMPACT_ATOMS: atom_id res chain seq x y z
N MET A 1 0.61 -31.36 -31.87
CA MET A 1 1.16 -30.57 -30.76
C MET A 1 1.48 -31.55 -29.65
N GLN A 2 2.69 -31.52 -29.09
CA GLN A 2 2.89 -32.17 -27.78
C GLN A 2 1.87 -31.57 -26.81
N SER A 3 1.19 -32.40 -26.03
CA SER A 3 0.31 -31.93 -24.97
C SER A 3 1.14 -31.09 -24.01
N LEU A 4 0.70 -29.85 -23.74
CA LEU A 4 1.30 -29.06 -22.67
C LEU A 4 1.10 -29.84 -21.37
N ALA A 5 2.18 -30.07 -20.64
CA ALA A 5 2.15 -30.75 -19.36
C ALA A 5 3.17 -30.10 -18.43
N ILE A 6 2.90 -30.13 -17.12
CA ILE A 6 3.90 -29.74 -16.14
C ILE A 6 5.07 -30.74 -16.15
N ASN A 7 6.20 -30.33 -15.57
CA ASN A 7 7.34 -31.23 -15.36
C ASN A 7 6.88 -32.55 -14.70
N PRO A 8 7.04 -33.71 -15.37
CA PRO A 8 6.47 -34.99 -14.92
C PRO A 8 6.94 -35.44 -13.53
N TRP A 9 8.09 -34.93 -13.07
CA TRP A 9 8.56 -35.22 -11.72
C TRP A 9 7.57 -34.77 -10.64
N TYR A 10 6.87 -33.65 -10.86
CA TYR A 10 5.84 -33.15 -9.95
C TYR A 10 4.61 -34.05 -9.87
N LEU A 11 4.40 -34.93 -10.86
CA LEU A 11 3.29 -35.89 -10.87
C LEU A 11 3.63 -37.19 -10.13
N SER A 12 4.87 -37.38 -9.68
CA SER A 12 5.26 -38.57 -8.91
C SER A 12 4.54 -38.64 -7.57
N ASP A 13 4.16 -39.84 -7.15
CA ASP A 13 3.51 -40.06 -5.85
C ASP A 13 4.42 -39.70 -4.68
N GLU A 14 5.73 -39.91 -4.83
CA GLU A 14 6.74 -39.50 -3.85
C GLU A 14 6.72 -37.98 -3.63
N PHE A 15 6.80 -37.19 -4.72
CA PHE A 15 6.75 -35.74 -4.62
C PHE A 15 5.41 -35.27 -4.07
N THR A 16 4.30 -35.68 -4.69
CA THR A 16 2.96 -35.16 -4.33
C THR A 16 2.59 -35.48 -2.89
N SER A 17 2.94 -36.68 -2.39
CA SER A 17 2.70 -37.05 -1.00
C SER A 17 3.56 -36.25 -0.02
N ALA A 18 4.85 -36.07 -0.33
CA ALA A 18 5.76 -35.29 0.51
C ALA A 18 5.36 -33.81 0.54
N TYR A 19 5.02 -33.23 -0.61
CA TYR A 19 4.61 -31.83 -0.74
C TYR A 19 3.30 -31.58 -0.03
N ARG A 20 2.28 -32.42 -0.25
CA ARG A 20 0.99 -32.31 0.44
C ARG A 20 1.18 -32.37 1.95
N LYS A 21 1.93 -33.36 2.44
CA LYS A 21 2.18 -33.52 3.88
C LYS A 21 2.78 -32.24 4.48
N ALA A 22 3.77 -31.65 3.82
CA ALA A 22 4.37 -30.41 4.29
C ALA A 22 3.42 -29.19 4.14
N PHE A 23 2.66 -29.12 3.05
CA PHE A 23 1.77 -27.98 2.78
C PHE A 23 0.54 -27.93 3.69
N ILE A 24 0.06 -29.06 4.20
CA ILE A 24 -1.08 -29.06 5.15
C ILE A 24 -0.66 -28.99 6.61
N ASP A 25 0.60 -29.27 6.92
CA ASP A 25 1.11 -29.35 8.29
C ASP A 25 1.45 -27.96 8.85
N LYS A 26 0.42 -27.29 9.39
CA LYS A 26 0.55 -25.97 10.03
C LYS A 26 1.47 -25.95 11.27
N SER A 27 1.97 -27.10 11.73
CA SER A 27 2.88 -27.18 12.88
C SER A 27 4.36 -27.05 12.49
N LEU A 28 4.68 -26.96 11.20
CA LEU A 28 6.06 -26.82 10.73
C LEU A 28 6.70 -25.50 11.18
N ASP A 29 7.71 -25.61 12.04
CA ASP A 29 8.46 -24.47 12.58
C ASP A 29 9.81 -24.24 11.88
N CYS A 30 9.88 -24.47 10.56
CA CYS A 30 11.05 -24.13 9.75
C CYS A 30 10.67 -23.05 8.72
N PRO A 31 11.51 -22.04 8.41
CA PRO A 31 11.12 -20.94 7.50
C PRO A 31 10.65 -21.39 6.12
N SER A 32 11.27 -22.44 5.59
CA SER A 32 10.89 -23.06 4.34
C SER A 32 11.19 -24.55 4.32
N PHE A 33 10.33 -25.32 3.66
CA PHE A 33 10.53 -26.73 3.37
C PHE A 33 10.84 -26.92 1.87
N VAL A 34 11.95 -27.59 1.55
CA VAL A 34 12.40 -27.78 0.16
C VAL A 34 12.41 -29.26 -0.19
N ILE A 35 11.76 -29.61 -1.30
CA ILE A 35 11.71 -30.94 -1.88
C ILE A 35 12.40 -30.87 -3.23
N ARG A 36 13.45 -31.67 -3.41
CA ARG A 36 14.26 -31.71 -4.63
C ARG A 36 14.17 -33.06 -5.31
N GLN A 37 14.32 -33.04 -6.63
CA GLN A 37 14.52 -34.25 -7.40
C GLN A 37 15.91 -34.83 -7.10
N ASN A 38 15.99 -35.88 -6.29
CA ASN A 38 17.25 -36.58 -6.05
C ASN A 38 17.49 -37.64 -7.14
N LYS A 39 18.52 -37.45 -7.97
CA LYS A 39 19.44 -38.51 -8.51
C LYS A 39 20.50 -37.94 -9.48
N GLY A 40 21.76 -38.00 -9.09
CA GLY A 40 22.84 -38.63 -9.88
C GLY A 40 23.35 -38.07 -11.22
N GLN A 41 22.87 -36.96 -11.76
CA GLN A 41 23.46 -36.35 -12.97
C GLN A 41 23.59 -34.83 -12.83
N GLU A 42 24.61 -34.30 -13.50
CA GLU A 42 25.27 -32.99 -13.42
C GLU A 42 24.36 -31.77 -13.16
N GLU A 43 24.94 -30.72 -12.57
CA GLU A 43 24.32 -29.41 -12.41
C GLU A 43 23.92 -28.85 -13.79
N GLY A 44 22.62 -28.82 -14.09
CA GLY A 44 22.10 -28.36 -15.37
C GLY A 44 20.62 -27.98 -15.29
N GLU A 45 20.21 -27.05 -16.15
CA GLU A 45 18.87 -26.48 -16.29
C GLU A 45 17.77 -27.56 -16.39
N GLY A 46 16.67 -27.41 -15.64
CA GLY A 46 15.49 -28.29 -15.71
C GLY A 46 15.24 -29.19 -14.50
N LYS A 47 16.01 -29.10 -13.42
CA LYS A 47 15.71 -29.79 -12.15
C LYS A 47 14.51 -29.13 -11.48
N GLY A 48 13.41 -29.88 -11.35
CA GLY A 48 12.27 -29.43 -10.56
C GLY A 48 12.66 -29.28 -9.09
N GLU A 49 12.16 -28.22 -8.46
CA GLU A 49 12.29 -27.99 -7.03
C GLU A 49 10.95 -27.47 -6.48
N GLY A 50 10.44 -28.10 -5.43
CA GLY A 50 9.26 -27.64 -4.72
C GLY A 50 9.66 -26.98 -3.41
N ILE A 51 9.19 -25.78 -3.18
CA ILE A 51 9.46 -24.99 -1.97
C ILE A 51 8.11 -24.67 -1.32
N ILE A 52 8.07 -24.73 0.00
CA ILE A 52 6.93 -24.30 0.82
C ILE A 52 7.48 -23.31 1.83
N VAL A 53 7.08 -22.06 1.74
CA VAL A 53 7.26 -21.07 2.79
C VAL A 53 6.18 -21.34 3.83
N THR A 54 6.56 -21.59 5.08
CA THR A 54 5.64 -22.08 6.14
C THR A 54 5.04 -20.94 6.98
N LYS A 55 5.68 -19.77 6.98
CA LYS A 55 5.25 -18.59 7.73
C LYS A 55 5.11 -17.41 6.77
N PRO A 56 4.16 -16.50 6.99
CA PRO A 56 3.13 -16.50 8.04
C PRO A 56 1.95 -17.44 7.74
N PHE A 57 1.80 -17.83 6.48
CA PHE A 57 0.88 -18.87 6.03
C PHE A 57 1.56 -19.67 4.91
N HIS A 58 1.11 -20.91 4.72
CA HIS A 58 1.73 -21.83 3.77
C HIS A 58 1.60 -21.33 2.34
N THR A 59 2.74 -21.04 1.73
CA THR A 59 2.84 -20.55 0.35
C THR A 59 3.78 -21.44 -0.43
N GLY A 60 3.28 -21.99 -1.54
CA GLY A 60 4.01 -22.91 -2.39
C GLY A 60 4.75 -22.19 -3.52
N LYS A 61 5.90 -22.74 -3.90
CA LYS A 61 6.61 -22.40 -5.13
C LYS A 61 7.13 -23.65 -5.81
N LEU A 62 6.92 -23.78 -7.13
CA LEU A 62 7.48 -24.86 -7.95
C LEU A 62 8.32 -24.24 -9.07
N ARG A 63 9.54 -24.73 -9.27
CA ARG A 63 10.48 -24.28 -10.32
C ARG A 63 10.46 -25.18 -11.55
N SER A 64 10.79 -24.63 -12.72
CA SER A 64 10.81 -25.37 -13.99
C SER A 64 9.49 -26.11 -14.26
N ILE A 65 8.36 -25.41 -14.09
CA ILE A 65 7.04 -26.03 -14.11
C ILE A 65 6.59 -26.42 -15.53
N LEU A 66 6.88 -25.60 -16.54
CA LEU A 66 6.43 -25.80 -17.93
C LEU A 66 7.62 -25.88 -18.90
N PRO A 67 7.44 -26.40 -20.13
CA PRO A 67 8.51 -26.41 -21.14
C PRO A 67 8.99 -24.98 -21.47
N LYS A 68 10.30 -24.74 -21.44
CA LYS A 68 10.91 -23.41 -21.69
C LYS A 68 10.46 -22.81 -23.03
N GLU A 69 10.49 -23.60 -24.11
CA GLU A 69 10.05 -23.19 -25.45
C GLU A 69 8.58 -22.72 -25.49
N PHE A 70 7.71 -23.38 -24.72
CA PHE A 70 6.31 -22.98 -24.62
C PHE A 70 6.16 -21.59 -23.98
N LEU A 71 6.91 -21.33 -22.90
CA LEU A 71 6.88 -20.05 -22.19
C LEU A 71 7.45 -18.91 -23.02
N LEU A 72 8.47 -19.16 -23.84
CA LEU A 72 9.00 -18.18 -24.78
C LEU A 72 7.94 -17.80 -25.84
N GLY A 73 7.25 -18.80 -26.41
CA GLY A 73 6.13 -18.56 -27.33
C GLY A 73 4.94 -17.86 -26.67
N LEU A 74 4.64 -18.19 -25.41
CA LEU A 74 3.63 -17.47 -24.61
C LEU A 74 4.01 -16.00 -24.41
N LYS A 75 5.26 -15.71 -24.03
CA LYS A 75 5.74 -14.34 -23.80
C LYS A 75 5.66 -13.50 -25.09
N GLN A 76 5.97 -14.09 -26.24
CA GLN A 76 5.75 -13.44 -27.54
C GLN A 76 4.27 -13.10 -27.78
N GLU A 77 3.36 -14.06 -27.56
CA GLU A 77 1.92 -13.81 -27.74
C GLU A 77 1.37 -12.74 -26.80
N LEU A 78 1.88 -12.67 -25.56
CA LEU A 78 1.51 -11.68 -24.55
C LEU A 78 2.07 -10.28 -24.88
N ALA A 79 3.25 -10.19 -25.49
CA ALA A 79 3.83 -8.91 -25.91
C ALA A 79 2.98 -8.21 -26.98
N ASP A 80 2.31 -9.00 -27.82
CA ASP A 80 1.40 -8.54 -28.87
C ASP A 80 -0.03 -8.26 -28.37
N LEU A 81 -0.26 -8.10 -27.06
CA LEU A 81 -1.57 -7.76 -26.49
C LEU A 81 -1.65 -6.29 -26.10
N ASN A 82 -2.89 -5.81 -25.91
CA ASN A 82 -3.11 -4.51 -25.30
C ASN A 82 -2.85 -4.60 -23.80
N TRP A 83 -2.03 -3.67 -23.31
CA TRP A 83 -1.71 -3.53 -21.91
C TRP A 83 -2.30 -2.22 -21.40
N HIS A 84 -3.05 -2.31 -20.32
CA HIS A 84 -3.68 -1.17 -19.68
C HIS A 84 -3.00 -0.89 -18.35
N GLU A 85 -2.61 0.36 -18.15
CA GLU A 85 -2.17 0.80 -16.84
C GLU A 85 -3.34 0.71 -15.85
N ARG A 86 -3.01 0.25 -14.64
CA ARG A 86 -3.89 0.11 -13.49
C ARG A 86 -3.21 0.86 -12.35
N LEU A 87 -3.81 1.95 -11.92
CA LEU A 87 -3.25 2.87 -10.94
C LEU A 87 -4.37 3.34 -10.01
N ASN A 88 -4.22 3.06 -8.71
CA ASN A 88 -5.04 3.62 -7.63
C ASN A 88 -4.20 3.69 -6.34
N ASP A 89 -4.79 4.02 -5.21
CA ASP A 89 -4.12 4.00 -3.90
C ASP A 89 -3.41 2.66 -3.59
N LEU A 90 -4.05 1.53 -3.88
CA LEU A 90 -3.56 0.17 -3.58
C LEU A 90 -2.45 -0.33 -4.52
N TYR A 91 -2.46 0.06 -5.79
CA TYR A 91 -1.59 -0.54 -6.81
C TYR A 91 -1.17 0.39 -7.93
N TRP A 92 -0.05 0.01 -8.56
CA TRP A 92 0.42 0.55 -9.82
C TRP A 92 1.07 -0.56 -10.63
N PHE A 93 0.42 -1.03 -11.71
CA PHE A 93 0.96 -2.03 -12.63
C PHE A 93 0.24 -1.96 -13.99
N HIS A 94 0.62 -2.81 -14.93
CA HIS A 94 -0.05 -2.94 -16.23
C HIS A 94 -0.69 -4.32 -16.36
N GLN A 95 -1.91 -4.39 -16.86
CA GLN A 95 -2.65 -5.64 -17.04
C GLN A 95 -3.22 -5.77 -18.45
N THR A 96 -3.29 -7.00 -18.96
CA THR A 96 -4.08 -7.31 -20.15
C THR A 96 -5.58 -7.35 -19.82
N ASP A 97 -6.40 -7.37 -20.86
CA ASP A 97 -7.75 -7.92 -20.75
C ASP A 97 -7.71 -9.39 -20.28
N ASP A 98 -8.86 -9.91 -19.85
CA ASP A 98 -9.02 -11.31 -19.45
C ASP A 98 -8.57 -12.25 -20.58
N LEU A 99 -7.64 -13.15 -20.25
CA LEU A 99 -7.05 -14.09 -21.20
C LEU A 99 -7.95 -15.31 -21.46
N VAL A 100 -9.02 -15.50 -20.68
CA VAL A 100 -9.95 -16.63 -20.83
C VAL A 100 -10.57 -16.67 -22.22
N LEU A 101 -10.88 -15.53 -22.84
CA LEU A 101 -11.46 -15.47 -24.18
C LEU A 101 -10.42 -15.39 -25.31
N ASN A 102 -9.13 -15.35 -24.98
CA ASN A 102 -8.07 -15.18 -25.96
C ASN A 102 -7.81 -16.48 -26.74
N GLY A 103 -7.85 -16.39 -28.08
CA GLY A 103 -7.69 -17.53 -28.98
C GLY A 103 -6.25 -17.79 -29.48
N LYS A 104 -5.26 -16.98 -29.08
CA LYS A 104 -3.86 -17.20 -29.49
C LYS A 104 -3.36 -18.55 -28.97
N LYS A 105 -2.46 -19.19 -29.72
CA LYS A 105 -2.15 -20.62 -29.61
C LYS A 105 -1.60 -21.00 -28.23
N HIS A 106 -0.60 -20.29 -27.72
CA HIS A 106 0.04 -20.58 -26.44
C HIS A 106 -0.85 -20.13 -25.27
N ILE A 107 -1.52 -18.98 -25.37
CA ILE A 107 -2.48 -18.52 -24.34
C ILE A 107 -3.62 -19.52 -24.17
N LYS A 108 -4.25 -19.94 -25.28
CA LYS A 108 -5.30 -20.95 -25.28
C LYS A 108 -4.81 -22.27 -24.70
N ALA A 109 -3.63 -22.73 -25.08
CA ALA A 109 -3.06 -23.97 -24.55
C ALA A 109 -2.77 -23.90 -23.05
N LEU A 110 -2.29 -22.76 -22.53
CA LEU A 110 -2.11 -22.55 -21.10
C LEU A 110 -3.45 -22.60 -20.37
N ARG A 111 -4.43 -21.81 -20.82
CA ARG A 111 -5.79 -21.79 -20.25
C ARG A 111 -6.41 -23.18 -20.23
N ASP A 112 -6.44 -23.86 -21.37
CA ASP A 112 -7.05 -25.19 -21.49
C ASP A 112 -6.37 -26.21 -20.56
N TYR A 113 -5.05 -26.10 -20.36
CA TYR A 113 -4.32 -26.99 -19.45
C TYR A 113 -4.55 -26.64 -17.98
N LEU A 114 -4.50 -25.36 -17.59
CA LEU A 114 -4.78 -24.93 -16.21
C LEU A 114 -6.21 -25.29 -15.79
N SER A 115 -7.18 -25.26 -16.72
CA SER A 115 -8.56 -25.68 -16.48
C SER A 115 -8.79 -27.20 -16.60
N SER A 116 -7.77 -27.99 -16.93
CA SER A 116 -7.91 -29.44 -17.14
C SER A 116 -8.01 -30.22 -15.83
N GLU A 117 -8.67 -31.38 -15.85
CA GLU A 117 -8.72 -32.28 -14.69
C GLU A 117 -7.34 -32.70 -14.18
N GLU A 118 -6.36 -32.81 -15.08
CA GLU A 118 -4.98 -33.15 -14.72
C GLU A 118 -4.37 -32.07 -13.82
N PHE A 119 -4.43 -30.81 -14.23
CA PHE A 119 -3.82 -29.71 -13.48
C PHE A 119 -4.62 -29.35 -12.23
N VAL A 120 -5.94 -29.26 -12.33
CA VAL A 120 -6.79 -28.96 -11.17
C VAL A 120 -6.67 -30.07 -10.12
N GLY A 121 -6.71 -31.35 -10.54
CA GLY A 121 -6.51 -32.48 -9.64
C GLY A 121 -5.12 -32.52 -9.01
N PHE A 122 -4.08 -32.09 -9.75
CA PHE A 122 -2.74 -31.90 -9.18
C PHE A 122 -2.74 -30.83 -8.08
N MET A 123 -3.35 -29.66 -8.31
CA MET A 123 -3.44 -28.58 -7.32
C MET A 123 -4.22 -29.02 -6.07
N GLU A 124 -5.36 -29.72 -6.23
CA GLU A 124 -6.11 -30.33 -5.12
C GLU A 124 -5.24 -31.32 -4.33
N LYS A 125 -4.48 -32.18 -5.03
CA LYS A 125 -3.62 -33.19 -4.39
C LYS A 125 -2.53 -32.54 -3.54
N ILE A 126 -1.84 -31.51 -4.02
CA ILE A 126 -0.71 -30.90 -3.29
C ILE A 126 -1.15 -29.90 -2.21
N THR A 127 -2.31 -29.26 -2.37
CA THR A 127 -2.82 -28.30 -1.39
C THR A 127 -3.77 -28.92 -0.36
N GLY A 128 -4.35 -30.08 -0.68
CA GLY A 128 -5.37 -30.73 0.14
C GLY A 128 -6.71 -30.00 0.15
N THR A 129 -7.00 -29.19 -0.86
CA THR A 129 -8.27 -28.46 -1.01
C THR A 129 -9.15 -29.03 -2.12
N GLU A 130 -10.40 -28.58 -2.19
CA GLU A 130 -11.35 -28.92 -3.27
C GLU A 130 -11.57 -27.69 -4.16
N LEU A 131 -11.56 -27.91 -5.47
CA LEU A 131 -11.65 -26.85 -6.48
C LEU A 131 -12.84 -27.07 -7.43
N ALA A 132 -13.51 -25.98 -7.77
CA ALA A 132 -14.56 -25.96 -8.76
C ALA A 132 -13.99 -26.13 -10.17
N ARG A 133 -14.62 -26.98 -10.98
CA ARG A 133 -14.25 -27.18 -12.38
C ARG A 133 -14.86 -26.12 -13.28
N GLY A 134 -14.13 -25.71 -14.33
CA GLY A 134 -14.61 -24.78 -15.34
C GLY A 134 -14.59 -23.30 -14.92
N TYR A 135 -14.10 -22.98 -13.72
CA TYR A 135 -13.93 -21.60 -13.24
C TYR A 135 -12.45 -21.30 -13.04
N LEU A 136 -11.90 -20.43 -13.88
CA LEU A 136 -10.50 -20.01 -13.85
C LEU A 136 -10.45 -18.54 -14.23
N ASP A 137 -9.87 -17.72 -13.35
CA ASP A 137 -9.43 -16.38 -13.73
C ASP A 137 -8.00 -16.47 -14.27
N LEU A 138 -7.72 -15.74 -15.35
CA LEU A 138 -6.40 -15.74 -16.00
C LEU A 138 -6.13 -14.36 -16.61
N ALA A 139 -5.16 -13.64 -16.08
CA ALA A 139 -4.69 -12.37 -16.64
C ALA A 139 -3.16 -12.33 -16.68
N ALA A 140 -2.60 -11.53 -17.58
CA ALA A 140 -1.17 -11.22 -17.52
C ALA A 140 -0.96 -9.85 -16.88
N GLN A 141 0.07 -9.76 -16.04
CA GLN A 141 0.49 -8.54 -15.34
C GLN A 141 1.95 -8.22 -15.65
N ARG A 142 2.25 -6.93 -15.79
CA ARG A 142 3.59 -6.36 -15.97
C ARG A 142 3.82 -5.29 -14.92
N TYR A 143 4.93 -5.42 -14.19
CA TYR A 143 5.38 -4.41 -13.25
C TYR A 143 6.69 -3.81 -13.78
N LYS A 144 6.64 -2.52 -14.11
CA LYS A 144 7.78 -1.69 -14.49
C LYS A 144 8.46 -1.12 -13.24
N LYS A 145 9.58 -0.41 -13.41
CA LYS A 145 10.22 0.33 -12.31
C LYS A 145 9.21 1.22 -11.56
N GLY A 146 9.17 1.13 -10.24
CA GLY A 146 8.23 1.83 -9.36
C GLY A 146 6.86 1.17 -9.20
N ASN A 147 6.48 0.23 -10.07
CA ASN A 147 5.22 -0.51 -9.97
C ASN A 147 5.22 -1.45 -8.76
N HIS A 148 4.05 -1.58 -8.13
CA HIS A 148 3.83 -2.31 -6.89
C HIS A 148 2.35 -2.69 -6.72
N LEU A 149 2.06 -3.58 -5.78
CA LEU A 149 0.71 -3.90 -5.31
C LEU A 149 0.78 -4.07 -3.79
N LEU A 150 0.11 -3.18 -3.05
CA LEU A 150 0.24 -3.08 -1.59
C LEU A 150 -0.53 -4.20 -0.87
N CYS A 151 -0.61 -4.10 0.46
CA CYS A 151 -1.14 -5.16 1.31
C CYS A 151 -2.63 -5.46 1.03
N HIS A 152 -2.95 -6.70 0.67
CA HIS A 152 -4.31 -7.22 0.46
C HIS A 152 -4.34 -8.74 0.69
N ASP A 153 -5.51 -9.36 0.82
CA ASP A 153 -5.66 -10.78 1.19
C ASP A 153 -6.18 -11.70 0.07
N ASP A 154 -6.75 -11.14 -1.01
CA ASP A 154 -7.43 -11.86 -2.09
C ASP A 154 -8.66 -12.70 -1.66
N ASP A 155 -9.21 -12.46 -0.46
CA ASP A 155 -10.37 -13.20 0.07
C ASP A 155 -11.68 -12.67 -0.53
N VAL A 156 -12.03 -13.14 -1.73
CA VAL A 156 -13.21 -12.67 -2.48
C VAL A 156 -14.23 -13.79 -2.67
N HIS A 157 -15.41 -13.58 -2.10
CA HIS A 157 -16.56 -14.47 -2.20
C HIS A 157 -17.51 -14.10 -3.35
N ARG A 158 -18.05 -15.12 -4.03
CA ARG A 158 -19.04 -15.02 -5.13
C ARG A 158 -20.17 -16.02 -4.92
N GLY A 159 -21.13 -15.65 -4.07
CA GLY A 159 -22.25 -16.52 -3.71
C GLY A 159 -21.77 -17.77 -2.99
N LYS A 160 -21.94 -18.96 -3.60
CA LYS A 160 -21.51 -20.24 -3.03
C LYS A 160 -20.06 -20.63 -3.36
N MET A 161 -19.33 -19.75 -4.02
CA MET A 161 -17.95 -19.99 -4.45
C MET A 161 -17.05 -18.91 -3.88
N THR A 162 -15.79 -19.26 -3.65
CA THR A 162 -14.75 -18.30 -3.24
C THR A 162 -13.50 -18.53 -4.06
N ARG A 163 -12.67 -17.49 -4.21
CA ARG A 163 -11.27 -17.70 -4.60
C ARG A 163 -10.66 -18.62 -3.56
N LYS A 164 -10.01 -19.71 -3.99
CA LYS A 164 -9.47 -20.73 -3.08
C LYS A 164 -7.96 -20.85 -3.16
N ILE A 165 -7.41 -20.74 -4.36
CA ILE A 165 -5.96 -20.73 -4.59
C ILE A 165 -5.64 -19.55 -5.50
N ALA A 166 -4.87 -18.60 -4.98
CA ALA A 166 -4.20 -17.61 -5.81
C ALA A 166 -2.94 -18.23 -6.42
N TYR A 167 -2.66 -17.98 -7.71
CA TYR A 167 -1.46 -18.47 -8.37
C TYR A 167 -0.82 -17.41 -9.27
N ILE A 168 0.49 -17.51 -9.41
CA ILE A 168 1.34 -16.57 -10.15
C ILE A 168 2.40 -17.36 -10.90
N ILE A 169 2.30 -17.43 -12.23
CA ILE A 169 3.33 -18.01 -13.12
C ILE A 169 4.27 -16.88 -13.53
N TYR A 170 5.53 -16.98 -13.11
CA TYR A 170 6.54 -15.95 -13.34
C TYR A 170 7.24 -16.10 -14.70
N LEU A 171 7.24 -15.01 -15.47
CA LEU A 171 7.84 -14.88 -16.81
C LEU A 171 8.93 -13.79 -16.84
N VAL A 172 9.52 -13.51 -15.67
CA VAL A 172 10.63 -12.57 -15.48
C VAL A 172 11.85 -12.99 -16.29
N ASP A 173 12.81 -12.08 -16.42
CA ASP A 173 14.12 -12.40 -17.00
C ASP A 173 14.83 -13.52 -16.19
N GLU A 174 15.62 -14.37 -16.84
CA GLU A 174 16.33 -15.47 -16.16
C GLU A 174 17.37 -14.96 -15.16
N GLN A 175 17.85 -13.73 -15.32
CA GLN A 175 18.81 -13.08 -14.44
C GLN A 175 18.14 -12.25 -13.33
N TRP A 176 16.82 -12.40 -13.11
CA TRP A 176 16.11 -11.65 -12.06
C TRP A 176 16.67 -11.91 -10.66
N SER A 177 17.11 -10.85 -10.00
CA SER A 177 17.75 -10.90 -8.69
C SER A 177 16.83 -10.37 -7.58
N GLU A 178 17.30 -10.37 -6.33
CA GLU A 178 16.52 -9.81 -5.21
C GLU A 178 16.51 -8.27 -5.26
N GLU A 179 17.57 -7.68 -5.80
CA GLU A 179 17.76 -6.23 -5.97
C GLU A 179 16.86 -5.63 -7.05
N ASP A 180 16.36 -6.46 -7.97
CA ASP A 180 15.38 -6.04 -8.99
C ASP A 180 13.98 -5.81 -8.38
N GLY A 181 13.74 -6.26 -7.14
CA GLY A 181 12.46 -6.14 -6.44
C GLY A 181 11.39 -7.07 -6.98
N GLY A 182 10.11 -6.71 -6.81
CA GLY A 182 9.00 -7.51 -7.34
C GLY A 182 8.71 -8.83 -6.60
N ALA A 183 9.30 -9.06 -5.43
CA ALA A 183 9.03 -10.25 -4.63
C ALA A 183 7.56 -10.30 -4.17
N LEU A 184 7.00 -11.50 -4.10
CA LEU A 184 5.76 -11.73 -3.36
C LEU A 184 6.08 -11.68 -1.86
N GLY A 185 5.70 -10.60 -1.18
CA GLY A 185 5.89 -10.42 0.25
C GLY A 185 4.67 -10.93 1.03
N LEU A 186 4.89 -11.60 2.16
CA LEU A 186 3.85 -12.18 3.01
C LEU A 186 3.85 -11.50 4.39
N PHE A 187 2.69 -11.00 4.82
CA PHE A 187 2.53 -10.28 6.08
C PHE A 187 2.19 -11.21 7.24
N ASN A 188 2.85 -11.04 8.38
CA ASN A 188 2.33 -11.62 9.62
C ASN A 188 1.11 -10.83 10.09
N SER A 189 0.28 -11.46 10.92
CA SER A 189 -0.90 -10.84 11.51
C SER A 189 -0.77 -10.71 13.03
N ASP A 190 -1.49 -9.77 13.62
CA ASP A 190 -1.67 -9.65 15.07
C ASP A 190 -2.74 -10.61 15.63
N GLU A 191 -3.04 -10.50 16.92
CA GLU A 191 -4.07 -11.31 17.61
C GLU A 191 -5.48 -11.10 17.04
N ASN A 192 -5.73 -9.94 16.41
CA ASN A 192 -7.00 -9.58 15.77
C ASN A 192 -7.02 -9.94 14.27
N ARG A 193 -6.00 -10.64 13.78
CA ARG A 193 -5.81 -11.03 12.36
C ARG A 193 -5.47 -9.88 11.42
N TYR A 194 -5.04 -8.73 11.93
CA TYR A 194 -4.63 -7.60 11.09
C TYR A 194 -3.17 -7.69 10.65
N PRO A 195 -2.85 -7.34 9.40
CA PRO A 195 -1.49 -7.44 8.86
C PRO A 195 -0.58 -6.39 9.48
N LEU A 196 0.60 -6.82 9.90
CA LEU A 196 1.63 -5.98 10.51
C LEU A 196 2.74 -5.64 9.51
N LYS A 197 3.68 -6.58 9.30
CA LYS A 197 4.84 -6.36 8.43
C LYS A 197 5.15 -7.59 7.59
N VAL A 198 5.85 -7.37 6.49
CA VAL A 198 6.34 -8.48 5.67
C VAL A 198 7.42 -9.24 6.44
N VAL A 199 7.24 -10.55 6.61
CA VAL A 199 8.17 -11.44 7.33
C VAL A 199 8.77 -12.52 6.44
N SER A 200 8.25 -12.69 5.22
CA SER A 200 8.72 -13.70 4.27
C SER A 200 8.50 -13.21 2.84
N HIS A 201 9.37 -13.65 1.94
CA HIS A 201 9.38 -13.20 0.55
C HIS A 201 9.57 -14.39 -0.39
N ILE A 202 8.93 -14.34 -1.54
CA ILE A 202 9.17 -15.28 -2.64
C ILE A 202 9.65 -14.47 -3.84
N LYS A 203 10.95 -14.63 -4.14
CA LYS A 203 11.57 -14.03 -5.31
C LYS A 203 10.92 -14.58 -6.59
N PRO A 204 10.51 -13.73 -7.55
CA PRO A 204 10.03 -14.18 -8.84
C PRO A 204 11.20 -14.78 -9.63
N GLU A 205 10.96 -15.92 -10.27
CA GLU A 205 11.97 -16.59 -11.08
C GLU A 205 11.33 -17.13 -12.34
N PHE A 206 12.01 -17.01 -13.48
CA PHE A 206 11.50 -17.51 -14.74
C PHE A 206 11.08 -18.98 -14.63
N ASN A 207 9.95 -19.32 -15.23
CA ASN A 207 9.39 -20.68 -15.23
C ASN A 207 9.15 -21.24 -13.82
N SER A 208 8.75 -20.39 -12.88
CA SER A 208 8.23 -20.83 -11.58
C SER A 208 6.77 -20.44 -11.40
N ILE A 209 6.04 -21.22 -10.61
CA ILE A 209 4.71 -20.85 -10.12
C ILE A 209 4.79 -20.60 -8.61
N GLY A 210 4.24 -19.49 -8.13
CA GLY A 210 3.92 -19.27 -6.73
C GLY A 210 2.42 -19.43 -6.51
N PHE A 211 2.00 -19.99 -5.37
CA PHE A 211 0.58 -20.14 -5.03
C PHE A 211 0.36 -20.24 -3.52
N PHE A 212 -0.83 -19.86 -3.07
CA PHE A 212 -1.25 -19.99 -1.67
C PHE A 212 -2.76 -20.14 -1.58
N LEU A 213 -3.24 -20.62 -0.42
CA LEU A 213 -4.66 -20.62 -0.12
C LEU A 213 -5.09 -19.21 0.27
N THR A 214 -6.15 -18.71 -0.36
CA THR A 214 -6.77 -17.43 0.00
C THR A 214 -7.62 -17.56 1.25
N GLY A 215 -7.68 -16.49 2.04
CA GLY A 215 -8.51 -16.37 3.22
C GLY A 215 -8.14 -15.13 4.04
N MET A 216 -8.83 -14.94 5.16
CA MET A 216 -8.77 -13.74 6.01
C MET A 216 -7.39 -13.36 6.59
N VAL A 217 -6.36 -14.21 6.43
CA VAL A 217 -4.99 -13.95 6.91
C VAL A 217 -3.94 -14.11 5.81
N SER A 218 -4.35 -14.31 4.55
CA SER A 218 -3.42 -14.43 3.41
C SER A 218 -2.92 -13.08 2.90
N TYR A 219 -2.63 -12.16 3.81
CA TYR A 219 -2.16 -10.82 3.48
C TYR A 219 -0.79 -10.87 2.80
N HIS A 220 -0.73 -10.29 1.61
CA HIS A 220 0.45 -10.29 0.77
C HIS A 220 0.58 -9.00 -0.05
N THR A 221 1.73 -8.84 -0.71
CA THR A 221 2.07 -7.68 -1.54
C THR A 221 2.95 -8.12 -2.71
N VAL A 222 2.94 -7.37 -3.80
CA VAL A 222 4.05 -7.36 -4.77
C VAL A 222 4.94 -6.20 -4.41
N GLN A 223 6.14 -6.53 -3.89
CA GLN A 223 7.19 -5.55 -3.60
C GLN A 223 7.42 -4.66 -4.82
N GLU A 224 7.72 -3.39 -4.55
CA GLU A 224 8.13 -2.46 -5.59
C GLU A 224 9.23 -3.05 -6.49
N VAL A 225 9.07 -2.88 -7.80
CA VAL A 225 10.11 -3.22 -8.78
C VAL A 225 11.12 -2.08 -8.85
N THR A 226 12.37 -2.38 -8.50
CA THR A 226 13.46 -1.40 -8.33
C THR A 226 14.53 -1.51 -9.41
N VAL A 227 14.34 -2.41 -10.38
CA VAL A 227 15.27 -2.64 -11.50
C VAL A 227 15.73 -1.32 -12.14
N ALA A 228 17.04 -1.18 -12.31
CA ALA A 228 17.65 0.01 -12.89
C ALA A 228 17.45 0.07 -14.41
N ASP A 229 17.42 -1.10 -15.06
CA ASP A 229 17.18 -1.25 -16.49
C ASP A 229 15.68 -1.12 -16.79
N HIS A 230 15.31 -0.04 -17.48
CA HIS A 230 13.92 0.26 -17.82
C HIS A 230 13.30 -0.72 -18.82
N ASP A 231 14.10 -1.50 -19.56
CA ASP A 231 13.62 -2.50 -20.51
C ASP A 231 13.32 -3.84 -19.83
N ARG A 232 13.79 -4.05 -18.60
CA ARG A 232 13.50 -5.23 -17.79
C ARG A 232 12.27 -4.96 -16.93
N GLU A 233 11.30 -5.86 -17.04
CA GLU A 233 10.05 -5.76 -16.31
C GLU A 233 9.67 -7.11 -15.70
N ARG A 234 8.90 -7.07 -14.62
CA ARG A 234 8.41 -8.29 -13.98
C ARG A 234 7.10 -8.73 -14.64
N TRP A 235 7.19 -9.75 -15.47
CA TRP A 235 6.03 -10.35 -16.14
C TRP A 235 5.52 -11.54 -15.34
N SER A 236 4.20 -11.67 -15.24
CA SER A 236 3.55 -12.84 -14.69
C SER A 236 2.20 -13.10 -15.34
N VAL A 237 1.78 -14.35 -15.35
CA VAL A 237 0.39 -14.75 -15.58
C VAL A 237 -0.20 -15.13 -14.23
N THR A 238 -1.27 -14.45 -13.82
CA THR A 238 -1.88 -14.57 -12.49
C THR A 238 -3.35 -14.95 -12.59
N GLY A 239 -3.88 -15.49 -11.51
CA GLY A 239 -5.29 -15.78 -11.41
C GLY A 239 -5.66 -16.55 -10.15
N TRP A 240 -6.89 -17.05 -10.14
CA TRP A 240 -7.43 -17.82 -9.03
C TRP A 240 -8.12 -19.09 -9.51
N PHE A 241 -7.90 -20.18 -8.77
CA PHE A 241 -8.80 -21.32 -8.78
C PHE A 241 -9.89 -21.08 -7.75
N TYR A 242 -11.13 -21.40 -8.14
CA TYR A 242 -12.28 -21.27 -7.26
C TYR A 242 -12.56 -22.57 -6.52
N GLY A 243 -13.19 -22.49 -5.37
CA GLY A 243 -13.64 -23.64 -4.59
C GLY A 243 -15.01 -23.36 -3.94
N PRO A 244 -15.64 -24.38 -3.35
CA PRO A 244 -16.85 -24.18 -2.57
C PRO A 244 -16.56 -23.25 -1.39
N ALA A 245 -17.46 -22.29 -1.16
CA ALA A 245 -17.45 -21.53 0.08
C ALA A 245 -17.82 -22.48 1.24
N THR A 246 -16.99 -22.53 2.27
CA THR A 246 -17.29 -23.29 3.49
C THR A 246 -18.28 -22.50 4.35
N GLU A 247 -19.22 -23.18 5.03
CA GLU A 247 -20.17 -22.52 5.94
C GLU A 247 -19.44 -21.72 7.04
N ASP A 248 -18.27 -22.21 7.47
CA ASP A 248 -17.37 -21.53 8.43
C ASP A 248 -16.84 -20.17 7.91
N ASN A 249 -16.64 -19.99 6.60
CA ASN A 249 -16.17 -18.70 6.06
C ASN A 249 -17.29 -17.64 6.09
N THR A 250 -18.53 -18.04 5.83
CA THR A 250 -19.68 -17.13 5.84
C THR A 250 -20.08 -16.65 7.24
N THR A 251 -19.77 -17.42 8.28
CA THR A 251 -19.94 -17.00 9.68
C THR A 251 -18.71 -16.26 10.21
N GLU A 252 -17.49 -16.54 9.74
CA GLU A 252 -16.28 -15.83 10.19
C GLU A 252 -16.04 -14.46 9.54
N GLU A 253 -16.42 -14.23 8.28
CA GLU A 253 -16.37 -12.89 7.65
C GLU A 253 -17.23 -11.86 8.41
N ASN A 254 -18.40 -12.31 8.91
CA ASN A 254 -19.28 -11.49 9.75
C ASN A 254 -18.73 -11.27 11.19
N ASN A 255 -17.59 -11.88 11.53
CA ASN A 255 -16.97 -11.87 12.86
C ASN A 255 -15.52 -11.36 12.86
N LEU A 256 -15.04 -10.66 11.81
CA LEU A 256 -13.85 -9.83 12.01
C LEU A 256 -14.17 -8.81 13.11
N PRO A 257 -13.35 -8.72 14.17
CA PRO A 257 -13.54 -7.66 15.15
C PRO A 257 -13.52 -6.33 14.40
N PRO A 258 -14.39 -5.36 14.73
CA PRO A 258 -14.31 -4.04 14.12
C PRO A 258 -12.90 -3.48 14.30
N LEU A 259 -12.46 -2.64 13.36
CA LEU A 259 -11.17 -1.97 13.50
C LEU A 259 -11.09 -1.27 14.87
N PRO A 260 -9.99 -1.43 15.61
CA PRO A 260 -9.83 -0.76 16.89
C PRO A 260 -10.01 0.75 16.71
N CYS A 261 -10.68 1.43 17.66
CA CYS A 261 -10.85 2.88 17.60
C CYS A 261 -9.50 3.64 17.59
N SER A 262 -8.43 3.00 18.08
CA SER A 262 -7.05 3.51 18.00
C SER A 262 -6.46 3.56 16.58
N VAL A 263 -7.15 3.02 15.58
CA VAL A 263 -6.76 3.12 14.17
C VAL A 263 -6.96 4.54 13.67
N LEU A 264 -7.96 5.28 14.14
CA LEU A 264 -8.17 6.65 13.69
C LEU A 264 -7.52 7.67 14.64
N PRO A 265 -7.02 8.81 14.12
CA PRO A 265 -6.55 9.90 14.96
C PRO A 265 -7.68 10.41 15.85
N GLN A 266 -7.41 10.53 17.15
CA GLN A 266 -8.39 11.07 18.09
C GLN A 266 -8.47 12.59 17.96
N VAL A 267 -9.69 13.11 17.83
CA VAL A 267 -9.96 14.55 17.87
C VAL A 267 -10.02 14.99 19.32
N LEU A 268 -9.21 15.99 19.66
CA LEU A 268 -9.17 16.58 21.00
C LEU A 268 -9.59 18.06 20.93
N PRO A 269 -10.14 18.63 22.01
CA PRO A 269 -10.37 20.07 22.08
C PRO A 269 -9.10 20.87 21.78
N LEU A 270 -9.27 22.06 21.21
CA LEU A 270 -8.18 23.01 21.04
C LEU A 270 -7.58 23.38 22.40
N LEU A 271 -6.27 23.63 22.42
CA LEU A 271 -5.59 24.02 23.64
C LEU A 271 -6.02 25.43 24.03
N GLU A 272 -6.52 25.57 25.26
CA GLU A 272 -6.79 26.88 25.84
C GLU A 272 -5.53 27.73 25.84
N ASP A 273 -5.67 28.95 25.33
CA ASP A 273 -4.61 29.94 25.38
C ASP A 273 -4.40 30.38 26.83
N SER A 274 -3.15 30.66 27.21
CA SER A 274 -2.86 31.23 28.54
C SER A 274 -3.24 32.72 28.64
N VAL A 275 -3.86 33.29 27.60
CA VAL A 275 -4.04 34.74 27.38
C VAL A 275 -5.35 35.02 26.64
N VAL A 276 -6.03 36.11 26.99
CA VAL A 276 -7.49 36.31 26.81
C VAL A 276 -7.84 37.39 25.75
N ASP A 277 -6.86 38.07 25.13
CA ASP A 277 -7.11 39.24 24.28
C ASP A 277 -6.59 39.10 22.81
N ALA A 278 -7.27 39.73 21.85
CA ALA A 278 -6.98 39.64 20.41
C ALA A 278 -5.67 40.34 19.96
N GLU A 279 -5.13 41.29 20.72
CA GLU A 279 -3.82 41.90 20.44
C GLU A 279 -2.66 40.93 20.77
N ASP A 280 -2.88 39.98 21.68
CA ASP A 280 -1.90 38.95 22.03
C ASP A 280 -1.77 37.89 20.93
N ASP A 281 -2.85 37.62 20.19
CA ASP A 281 -2.87 36.68 19.06
C ASP A 281 -1.97 37.10 17.91
N GLN A 282 -2.10 38.34 17.45
CA GLN A 282 -1.25 38.84 16.37
C GLN A 282 0.24 38.80 16.79
N THR A 283 0.51 39.03 18.08
CA THR A 283 1.85 38.93 18.66
C THR A 283 2.35 37.48 18.70
N GLU A 284 1.46 36.50 18.93
CA GLU A 284 1.80 35.08 18.86
C GLU A 284 2.01 34.63 17.41
N TRP A 285 1.12 35.02 16.49
CA TRP A 285 1.19 34.65 15.07
C TRP A 285 2.48 35.14 14.41
N THR A 286 2.91 36.37 14.70
CA THR A 286 4.17 36.93 14.14
C THR A 286 5.42 36.13 14.53
N LYS A 287 5.39 35.34 15.60
CA LYS A 287 6.49 34.45 15.98
C LYS A 287 6.63 33.24 15.06
N TRP A 288 5.54 32.82 14.41
CA TRP A 288 5.46 31.56 13.68
C TRP A 288 5.19 31.76 12.18
N ILE A 289 4.18 32.56 11.85
CA ILE A 289 3.62 32.73 10.52
C ILE A 289 4.35 33.86 9.79
N ASN A 290 4.63 33.65 8.51
CA ASN A 290 5.16 34.65 7.60
C ASN A 290 4.27 35.90 7.56
N ALA A 291 4.89 37.08 7.67
CA ALA A 291 4.21 38.37 7.80
C ALA A 291 3.25 38.69 6.65
N ASP A 292 3.50 38.15 5.45
CA ASP A 292 2.63 38.35 4.29
C ASP A 292 1.21 37.80 4.55
N TYR A 293 1.10 36.67 5.25
CA TYR A 293 -0.17 36.01 5.60
C TYR A 293 -0.90 36.60 6.81
N LEU A 294 -0.30 37.62 7.44
CA LEU A 294 -0.86 38.29 8.62
C LEU A 294 -1.60 39.58 8.29
N SER A 295 -1.50 40.05 7.04
CA SER A 295 -2.25 41.22 6.60
C SER A 295 -3.71 40.86 6.31
N THR A 296 -4.64 41.68 6.78
CA THR A 296 -6.09 41.46 6.56
C THR A 296 -6.45 41.37 5.08
N ALA A 297 -5.75 42.12 4.22
CA ALA A 297 -5.98 42.07 2.77
C ALA A 297 -5.65 40.69 2.18
N VAL A 298 -4.54 40.08 2.59
CA VAL A 298 -4.14 38.73 2.15
C VAL A 298 -5.05 37.66 2.77
N GLN A 299 -5.40 37.79 4.05
CA GLN A 299 -6.34 36.87 4.69
C GLN A 299 -7.70 36.83 3.98
N ASN A 300 -8.23 37.99 3.58
CA ASN A 300 -9.46 38.04 2.79
C ASN A 300 -9.31 37.38 1.41
N GLN A 301 -8.16 37.56 0.73
CA GLN A 301 -7.89 36.88 -0.55
C GLN A 301 -7.81 35.36 -0.41
N ILE A 302 -7.18 34.89 0.69
CA ILE A 302 -7.12 33.46 1.02
C ILE A 302 -8.53 32.95 1.27
N GLN A 303 -9.33 33.68 2.05
CA GLN A 303 -10.71 33.34 2.34
C GLN A 303 -11.57 33.26 1.06
N ASP A 304 -11.48 34.23 0.16
CA ASP A 304 -12.18 34.21 -1.12
C ASP A 304 -11.81 32.96 -1.94
N THR A 305 -10.50 32.67 -2.03
CA THR A 305 -10.00 31.46 -2.73
C THR A 305 -10.52 30.19 -2.09
N PHE A 306 -10.50 30.12 -0.76
CA PHE A 306 -10.95 28.96 0.00
C PHE A 306 -12.47 28.74 -0.13
N MET A 307 -13.28 29.81 -0.15
CA MET A 307 -14.72 29.71 -0.38
C MET A 307 -15.05 29.19 -1.79
N GLU A 308 -14.22 29.51 -2.78
CA GLU A 308 -14.41 29.04 -4.16
C GLU A 308 -13.93 27.60 -4.39
N GLN A 309 -12.78 27.23 -3.81
CA GLN A 309 -12.08 25.98 -4.13
C GLN A 309 -12.14 24.93 -3.01
N SER A 310 -12.66 25.30 -1.83
CA SER A 310 -12.64 24.48 -0.60
C SER A 310 -11.24 23.98 -0.21
N SER A 311 -10.20 24.61 -0.76
CA SER A 311 -8.81 24.26 -0.55
C SER A 311 -7.91 25.45 -0.87
N VAL A 312 -6.77 25.53 -0.18
CA VAL A 312 -5.73 26.51 -0.46
C VAL A 312 -4.38 26.01 0.05
N GLU A 313 -3.30 26.36 -0.65
CA GLU A 313 -1.93 26.04 -0.26
C GLU A 313 -1.13 27.33 -0.04
N LEU A 314 -0.56 27.47 1.16
CA LEU A 314 0.21 28.64 1.60
C LEU A 314 1.69 28.27 1.65
N ARG A 315 2.46 28.73 0.65
CA ARG A 315 3.89 28.47 0.54
C ARG A 315 4.72 29.38 1.44
N ASN A 316 5.86 28.90 1.91
CA ASN A 316 6.70 29.61 2.87
C ASN A 316 5.90 30.12 4.07
N PHE A 317 5.04 29.26 4.62
CA PHE A 317 4.07 29.63 5.64
C PHE A 317 4.74 30.02 6.95
N LEU A 318 5.74 29.26 7.41
CA LEU A 318 6.49 29.59 8.61
C LEU A 318 7.58 30.61 8.30
N GLN A 319 7.91 31.43 9.31
CA GLN A 319 9.07 32.31 9.28
C GLN A 319 10.35 31.52 8.96
N PRO A 320 11.25 32.03 8.10
CA PRO A 320 12.45 31.30 7.68
C PRO A 320 13.33 30.81 8.84
N GLU A 321 13.49 31.61 9.89
CA GLU A 321 14.31 31.28 11.06
C GLU A 321 13.69 30.14 11.88
N VAL A 322 12.36 30.14 12.01
CA VAL A 322 11.61 29.08 12.68
C VAL A 322 11.73 27.78 11.89
N PHE A 323 11.53 27.87 10.58
CA PHE A 323 11.64 26.71 9.69
C PHE A 323 13.04 26.09 9.74
N GLN A 324 14.09 26.92 9.68
CA GLN A 324 15.47 26.45 9.80
C GLN A 324 15.73 25.72 11.13
N SER A 325 15.25 26.28 12.26
CA SER A 325 15.37 25.63 13.58
C SER A 325 14.63 24.29 13.66
N LEU A 326 13.48 24.17 13.00
CA LEU A 326 12.72 22.91 12.93
C LEU A 326 13.49 21.82 12.17
N LEU A 327 14.14 22.17 11.05
CA LEU A 327 14.91 21.22 10.26
C LEU A 327 16.11 20.65 11.03
N GLU A 328 16.76 21.46 11.86
CA GLU A 328 17.84 21.02 12.75
C GLU A 328 17.33 20.01 13.80
N CYS A 329 16.10 20.20 14.30
CA CYS A 329 15.45 19.28 15.22
C CYS A 329 15.05 17.96 14.55
N LEU A 330 14.55 18.02 13.31
CA LEU A 330 14.00 16.89 12.54
C LEU A 330 15.08 15.98 11.90
N ASN A 331 16.18 15.77 12.62
CA ASN A 331 17.26 14.90 12.19
C ASN A 331 16.90 13.39 12.36
N PRO A 332 17.70 12.46 11.81
CA PRO A 332 17.41 11.03 11.94
C PRO A 332 17.28 10.51 13.38
N MET A 333 17.95 11.14 14.36
CA MET A 333 17.87 10.76 15.78
C MET A 333 16.51 11.06 16.39
N PHE A 334 15.87 12.17 15.97
CA PHE A 334 14.50 12.50 16.38
C PHE A 334 13.53 11.36 16.09
N TRP A 335 13.67 10.70 14.95
CA TRP A 335 12.80 9.60 14.53
C TRP A 335 13.18 8.24 15.15
N GLY A 336 14.27 8.15 15.92
CA GLY A 336 14.75 6.89 16.51
C GLY A 336 13.78 6.24 17.52
N SER A 337 12.83 7.00 18.07
CA SER A 337 11.77 6.50 18.95
C SER A 337 10.36 6.65 18.37
N ALA A 338 10.25 6.77 17.03
CA ALA A 338 8.97 6.82 16.36
C ALA A 338 8.31 5.43 16.29
N THR A 339 6.98 5.41 16.33
CA THR A 339 6.18 4.19 16.27
C THR A 339 5.72 3.95 14.83
N ALA A 340 5.86 2.73 14.32
CA ALA A 340 5.29 2.36 13.02
C ALA A 340 3.76 2.23 13.14
N LYS A 341 3.03 2.98 12.33
CA LYS A 341 1.57 2.93 12.25
C LYS A 341 1.12 1.93 11.18
N GLY A 342 0.12 1.14 11.56
CA GLY A 342 -0.58 0.18 10.71
C GLY A 342 -2.07 0.18 11.07
N PRO A 343 -2.79 -0.91 10.74
CA PRO A 343 -2.34 -2.10 10.03
C PRO A 343 -2.01 -1.86 8.55
N ALA A 344 -1.22 -2.74 7.95
CA ALA A 344 -0.61 -2.52 6.62
C ALA A 344 -1.62 -2.40 5.46
N HIS A 345 -2.78 -3.04 5.55
CA HIS A 345 -3.86 -2.91 4.56
C HIS A 345 -4.61 -1.55 4.63
N LEU A 346 -4.25 -0.68 5.60
CA LEU A 346 -4.80 0.67 5.73
C LEU A 346 -3.72 1.73 5.58
N ARG A 347 -2.54 1.49 6.17
CA ARG A 347 -1.46 2.49 6.24
C ARG A 347 -0.13 1.88 6.61
N SER A 348 0.93 2.57 6.23
CA SER A 348 2.29 2.32 6.69
C SER A 348 3.01 3.66 6.75
N TYR A 349 3.30 4.17 7.94
CA TYR A 349 4.14 5.35 8.17
C TYR A 349 4.72 5.36 9.57
N LEU A 350 5.64 6.28 9.87
CA LEU A 350 6.14 6.51 11.23
C LEU A 350 5.42 7.68 11.87
N GLU A 351 5.05 7.54 13.13
CA GLU A 351 4.48 8.62 13.94
C GLU A 351 5.32 8.88 15.17
N LYS A 352 5.54 10.16 15.48
CA LYS A 352 6.17 10.60 16.72
C LYS A 352 5.09 10.97 17.74
N GLU A 353 4.70 10.00 18.57
CA GLU A 353 3.60 10.16 19.54
C GLU A 353 3.99 11.03 20.76
N SER A 354 5.26 11.02 21.15
CA SER A 354 5.77 11.81 22.27
C SER A 354 6.82 12.80 21.78
N LEU A 355 6.58 14.09 22.04
CA LEU A 355 7.47 15.19 21.71
C LEU A 355 8.08 15.74 23.00
N ASP A 356 9.39 15.97 22.99
CA ASP A 356 10.07 16.68 24.07
C ASP A 356 9.61 18.15 24.06
N PRO A 357 8.95 18.65 25.12
CA PRO A 357 8.35 19.98 25.16
C PRO A 357 9.31 21.13 24.82
N ASP A 358 10.61 20.94 25.03
CA ASP A 358 11.61 22.00 24.79
C ASP A 358 12.02 22.12 23.32
N THR A 359 11.67 21.14 22.48
CA THR A 359 12.00 21.11 21.05
C THR A 359 11.16 22.09 20.23
N ALA A 360 11.73 22.59 19.12
CA ALA A 360 11.02 23.49 18.21
C ALA A 360 9.75 22.83 17.64
N ILE A 361 9.81 21.53 17.33
CA ILE A 361 8.67 20.78 16.79
C ILE A 361 7.53 20.62 17.80
N ALA A 362 7.83 20.42 19.09
CA ALA A 362 6.81 20.36 20.14
C ALA A 362 6.11 21.71 20.32
N LYS A 363 6.88 22.81 20.25
CA LYS A 363 6.35 24.17 20.33
C LYS A 363 5.47 24.48 19.12
N LEU A 364 5.89 24.10 17.91
CA LEU A 364 5.06 24.23 16.70
C LEU A 364 3.78 23.39 16.81
N ALA A 365 3.88 22.12 17.19
CA ALA A 365 2.71 21.25 17.35
C ALA A 365 1.71 21.83 18.38
N LYS A 366 2.22 22.38 19.48
CA LYS A 366 1.41 23.11 20.46
C LYS A 366 0.74 24.35 19.86
N PHE A 367 1.47 25.17 19.12
CA PHE A 367 0.94 26.35 18.45
C PHE A 367 -0.16 25.98 17.45
N LEU A 368 0.07 25.01 16.58
CA LEU A 368 -0.90 24.56 15.58
C LEU A 368 -2.17 23.92 16.19
N ARG A 369 -2.16 23.52 17.47
CA ARG A 369 -3.35 23.03 18.19
C ARG A 369 -3.95 24.08 19.15
N SER A 370 -3.41 25.29 19.18
CA SER A 370 -3.89 26.37 20.06
C SER A 370 -5.22 26.97 19.60
N ALA A 371 -5.99 27.51 20.53
CA ALA A 371 -7.19 28.28 20.21
C ALA A 371 -6.84 29.54 19.39
N SER A 372 -5.66 30.13 19.58
CA SER A 372 -5.17 31.25 18.76
C SER A 372 -4.97 30.86 17.29
N PHE A 373 -4.34 29.71 17.01
CA PHE A 373 -4.23 29.22 15.63
C PHE A 373 -5.59 28.80 15.05
N GLY A 374 -6.49 28.24 15.88
CA GLY A 374 -7.88 28.01 15.49
C GLY A 374 -8.56 29.28 15.00
N ARG A 375 -8.41 30.40 15.72
CA ARG A 375 -8.94 31.71 15.32
C ARG A 375 -8.30 32.25 14.04
N TYR A 376 -7.00 32.03 13.83
CA TYR A 376 -6.35 32.32 12.56
C TYR A 376 -6.99 31.55 11.41
N LEU A 377 -7.16 30.23 11.56
CA LEU A 377 -7.82 29.39 10.55
C LEU A 377 -9.27 29.85 10.30
N SER A 378 -10.04 30.18 11.35
CA SER A 378 -11.38 30.73 11.20
C SER A 378 -11.39 32.04 10.40
N SER A 379 -10.37 32.89 10.57
CA SER A 379 -10.27 34.14 9.79
C SER A 379 -10.09 33.91 8.29
N ILE A 380 -9.38 32.85 7.90
CA ILE A 380 -9.08 32.54 6.48
C ILE A 380 -10.01 31.48 5.87
N THR A 381 -10.85 30.81 6.66
CA THR A 381 -11.77 29.77 6.16
C THR A 381 -13.24 30.03 6.47
N SER A 382 -13.56 30.96 7.39
CA SER A 382 -14.91 31.18 7.95
C SER A 382 -15.53 29.98 8.69
N LEU A 383 -14.73 28.98 9.07
CA LEU A 383 -15.17 27.80 9.82
C LEU A 383 -15.06 28.04 11.33
N ASP A 384 -15.95 27.43 12.12
CA ASP A 384 -15.94 27.51 13.58
C ASP A 384 -15.31 26.27 14.22
N LEU A 385 -13.99 26.28 14.37
CA LEU A 385 -13.19 25.12 14.71
C LEU A 385 -13.09 24.94 16.24
N SER A 386 -13.50 23.77 16.75
CA SER A 386 -13.54 23.49 18.19
C SER A 386 -12.58 22.40 18.66
N GLY A 387 -12.19 21.51 17.74
CA GLY A 387 -11.32 20.38 18.04
C GLY A 387 -10.40 20.09 16.87
N ALA A 388 -9.29 19.41 17.16
CA ALA A 388 -8.37 18.92 16.16
C ALA A 388 -7.77 17.57 16.57
N SER A 389 -7.64 16.67 15.60
CA SER A 389 -6.64 15.61 15.68
C SER A 389 -5.28 16.15 15.22
N GLN A 390 -4.19 15.59 15.71
CA GLN A 390 -2.84 15.99 15.33
C GLN A 390 -1.90 14.79 15.34
N GLN A 391 -1.14 14.62 14.27
CA GLN A 391 -0.12 13.58 14.13
C GLN A 391 1.15 14.17 13.52
N VAL A 392 2.30 13.84 14.12
CA VAL A 392 3.62 14.17 13.53
C VAL A 392 4.11 12.95 12.77
N ARG A 393 4.04 13.01 11.44
CA ARG A 393 4.22 11.85 10.55
C ARG A 393 5.54 11.92 9.78
N ARG A 394 6.11 10.76 9.48
CA ARG A 394 7.19 10.59 8.51
C ARG A 394 6.90 9.43 7.56
N PHE A 395 6.95 9.74 6.27
CA PHE A 395 6.84 8.77 5.18
C PHE A 395 8.23 8.56 4.58
N ASN A 396 8.71 7.31 4.66
CA ASN A 396 9.92 6.85 4.02
C ASN A 396 9.54 6.06 2.77
N LYS A 397 10.52 5.71 1.96
CA LYS A 397 10.35 4.75 0.85
C LYS A 397 9.64 3.49 1.37
N GLY A 398 8.52 3.12 0.75
CA GLY A 398 7.65 2.03 1.19
C GLY A 398 6.39 2.45 1.95
N HIS A 399 6.27 3.70 2.39
CA HIS A 399 5.15 4.20 3.20
C HIS A 399 3.99 4.73 2.34
N TYR A 400 2.78 4.67 2.88
CA TYR A 400 1.52 4.99 2.20
C TYR A 400 0.34 5.09 3.19
N THR A 401 -0.80 5.59 2.72
CA THR A 401 -2.12 5.29 3.28
C THR A 401 -3.06 4.81 2.18
N LEU A 402 -4.12 4.07 2.55
CA LEU A 402 -5.12 3.51 1.66
C LEU A 402 -6.52 3.95 2.06
N ILE A 403 -7.43 3.92 1.11
CA ILE A 403 -8.85 4.13 1.35
C ILE A 403 -9.46 2.80 1.79
N HIS A 404 -10.27 2.84 2.85
CA HIS A 404 -10.94 1.66 3.37
C HIS A 404 -12.25 2.01 4.10
N ASP A 405 -13.32 1.29 3.78
CA ASP A 405 -14.69 1.59 4.26
C ASP A 405 -14.83 1.52 5.79
N GLN A 406 -14.01 0.72 6.46
CA GLN A 406 -14.02 0.58 7.93
C GLN A 406 -13.16 1.63 8.66
N ALA A 407 -12.38 2.44 7.93
CA ALA A 407 -11.41 3.38 8.49
C ALA A 407 -11.59 4.80 7.95
N LEU A 408 -12.84 5.26 7.89
CA LEU A 408 -13.18 6.60 7.41
C LEU A 408 -12.75 7.66 8.43
N GLU A 409 -11.87 8.57 8.00
CA GLU A 409 -11.52 9.75 8.79
C GLU A 409 -12.71 10.72 8.87
N PRO A 410 -12.93 11.39 10.02
CA PRO A 410 -14.04 12.32 10.17
C PRO A 410 -13.97 13.45 9.13
N ALA A 411 -15.14 13.95 8.71
CA ALA A 411 -15.21 15.16 7.90
C ALA A 411 -14.66 16.37 8.68
N GLY A 412 -14.14 17.36 7.97
CA GLY A 412 -13.54 18.53 8.60
C GLY A 412 -12.50 19.22 7.74
N LEU A 413 -11.79 20.16 8.35
CA LEU A 413 -10.70 20.89 7.72
C LEU A 413 -9.38 20.14 7.92
N ASP A 414 -8.89 19.52 6.87
CA ASP A 414 -7.56 18.95 6.84
C ASP A 414 -6.52 20.08 6.76
N VAL A 415 -5.60 20.08 7.72
CA VAL A 415 -4.50 21.06 7.80
C VAL A 415 -3.20 20.29 7.87
N THR A 416 -2.39 20.40 6.81
CA THR A 416 -1.09 19.71 6.71
C THR A 416 0.03 20.73 6.64
N MET A 417 0.91 20.72 7.63
CA MET A 417 2.16 21.49 7.62
C MET A 417 3.30 20.61 7.14
N SER A 418 3.83 20.90 5.95
CA SER A 418 4.87 20.12 5.30
C SER A 418 6.27 20.63 5.66
N LEU A 419 7.09 19.73 6.21
CA LEU A 419 8.38 20.04 6.85
C LEU A 419 9.55 19.35 6.11
N LEU A 420 9.56 19.45 4.79
CA LEU A 420 10.64 18.84 3.98
C LEU A 420 11.94 19.64 4.11
N PRO A 421 13.10 18.99 4.29
CA PRO A 421 14.38 19.66 4.22
C PRO A 421 14.61 20.26 2.82
N PRO A 422 15.17 21.47 2.70
CA PRO A 422 15.40 22.11 1.42
C PRO A 422 16.40 21.30 0.60
N VAL A 423 16.21 21.30 -0.72
CA VAL A 423 17.22 20.80 -1.67
C VAL A 423 18.07 21.97 -2.12
N ALA A 424 19.31 21.72 -2.56
CA ALA A 424 20.13 22.76 -3.18
C ALA A 424 19.37 23.42 -4.34
N GLN A 425 19.45 24.75 -4.47
CA GLN A 425 18.70 25.52 -5.48
C GLN A 425 19.03 25.11 -6.93
N ASP A 426 20.21 24.54 -7.16
CA ASP A 426 20.65 24.06 -8.49
C ASP A 426 20.29 22.58 -8.73
N ASP A 427 19.59 21.92 -7.80
CA ASP A 427 19.21 20.52 -7.94
C ASP A 427 17.96 20.36 -8.81
N PRO A 428 18.01 19.60 -9.91
CA PRO A 428 16.82 19.27 -10.71
C PRO A 428 15.71 18.58 -9.88
N HIS A 429 16.03 18.04 -8.70
CA HIS A 429 15.11 17.42 -7.75
C HIS A 429 14.60 18.38 -6.65
N ALA A 430 14.78 19.69 -6.82
CA ALA A 430 14.28 20.69 -5.87
C ALA A 430 12.74 20.65 -5.74
N ALA A 431 12.05 20.53 -6.88
CA ALA A 431 10.61 20.31 -6.94
C ALA A 431 10.28 18.82 -6.79
N TRP A 432 9.18 18.51 -6.11
CA TRP A 432 8.75 17.13 -5.94
C TRP A 432 8.17 16.56 -7.23
N GLU A 433 8.73 15.46 -7.74
CA GLU A 433 8.23 14.82 -8.94
C GLU A 433 7.05 13.90 -8.64
N GLU A 434 6.01 13.96 -9.47
CA GLU A 434 4.85 13.06 -9.38
C GLU A 434 5.25 11.57 -9.42
N SER A 435 6.29 11.27 -10.19
CA SER A 435 6.80 9.90 -10.37
C SER A 435 7.28 9.26 -9.07
N TRP A 436 7.57 10.02 -8.01
CA TRP A 436 8.05 9.52 -6.72
C TRP A 436 6.92 9.06 -5.78
N GLY A 437 5.67 9.44 -6.08
CA GLY A 437 4.54 9.25 -5.18
C GLY A 437 4.59 10.18 -3.97
N GLY A 438 3.98 9.80 -2.85
CA GLY A 438 3.94 10.60 -1.62
C GLY A 438 3.01 11.81 -1.63
N ALA A 439 2.37 12.13 -2.75
CA ALA A 439 1.33 13.15 -2.82
C ALA A 439 0.08 12.72 -2.03
N THR A 440 -0.62 13.69 -1.44
CA THR A 440 -1.94 13.46 -0.84
C THR A 440 -3.01 13.68 -1.89
N HIS A 441 -3.84 12.68 -2.11
CA HIS A 441 -4.94 12.69 -3.05
C HIS A 441 -6.27 12.79 -2.30
N TYR A 442 -7.19 13.60 -2.81
CA TYR A 442 -8.56 13.73 -2.35
C TYR A 442 -9.49 13.26 -3.47
N ILE A 443 -10.38 12.33 -3.14
CA ILE A 443 -11.27 11.70 -4.14
C ILE A 443 -12.72 11.67 -3.64
N ALA A 444 -13.66 11.75 -4.58
CA ALA A 444 -15.08 11.52 -4.34
C ALA A 444 -15.67 10.74 -5.53
N ASP A 445 -16.51 9.74 -5.27
CA ASP A 445 -17.21 8.94 -6.30
C ASP A 445 -16.32 8.39 -7.45
N LYS A 446 -15.03 8.16 -7.17
CA LYS A 446 -13.93 7.71 -8.06
C LYS A 446 -13.22 8.80 -8.87
N ASP A 447 -13.66 10.05 -8.77
CA ASP A 447 -12.98 11.19 -9.38
C ASP A 447 -11.94 11.76 -8.41
N GLU A 448 -10.75 12.07 -8.93
CA GLU A 448 -9.74 12.81 -8.20
C GLU A 448 -10.11 14.30 -8.19
N LEU A 449 -10.40 14.82 -6.99
CA LEU A 449 -10.79 16.22 -6.80
C LEU A 449 -9.57 17.14 -6.69
N LEU A 450 -8.59 16.72 -5.89
CA LEU A 450 -7.42 17.52 -5.56
C LEU A 450 -6.22 16.61 -5.30
N ARG A 451 -5.05 17.11 -5.68
CA ARG A 451 -3.76 16.48 -5.38
C ARG A 451 -2.80 17.51 -4.82
N ILE A 452 -2.21 17.19 -3.67
CA ILE A 452 -1.22 18.04 -3.00
C ILE A 452 0.12 17.31 -3.00
N SER A 453 1.08 17.86 -3.74
CA SER A 453 2.45 17.37 -3.75
C SER A 453 3.22 17.87 -2.53
N PRO A 454 4.15 17.08 -1.96
CA PRO A 454 5.00 17.53 -0.87
C PRO A 454 5.82 18.78 -1.27
N GLU A 455 5.65 19.87 -0.55
CA GLU A 455 6.36 21.12 -0.76
C GLU A 455 6.98 21.63 0.56
N SER A 456 8.21 22.13 0.51
CA SER A 456 8.92 22.57 1.72
C SER A 456 8.28 23.83 2.29
N ASN A 457 8.09 23.88 3.61
CA ASN A 457 7.49 25.00 4.34
C ASN A 457 6.12 25.42 3.77
N SER A 458 5.29 24.44 3.41
CA SER A 458 3.95 24.67 2.87
C SER A 458 2.87 24.26 3.88
N LEU A 459 1.85 25.11 4.06
CA LEU A 459 0.64 24.79 4.81
C LEU A 459 -0.50 24.58 3.82
N SER A 460 -1.04 23.36 3.77
CA SER A 460 -2.20 23.04 2.95
C SER A 460 -3.46 22.95 3.79
N LEU A 461 -4.54 23.56 3.30
CA LEU A 461 -5.87 23.55 3.90
C LEU A 461 -6.84 22.91 2.91
N VAL A 462 -7.60 21.90 3.32
CA VAL A 462 -8.61 21.25 2.47
C VAL A 462 -9.84 20.93 3.32
N LEU A 463 -10.99 21.45 2.95
CA LEU A 463 -12.26 21.09 3.57
C LEU A 463 -12.78 19.78 2.95
N ARG A 464 -12.96 18.76 3.77
CA ARG A 464 -13.57 17.49 3.38
C ARG A 464 -14.95 17.34 3.99
N ASP A 465 -15.89 16.88 3.18
CA ASP A 465 -17.17 16.35 3.62
C ASP A 465 -17.10 14.83 3.85
N GLU A 466 -18.22 14.22 4.23
CA GLU A 466 -18.33 12.77 4.47
C GLU A 466 -18.13 11.92 3.20
N GLY A 467 -18.34 12.50 2.01
CA GLY A 467 -18.17 11.83 0.73
C GLY A 467 -16.74 11.90 0.17
N THR A 468 -15.89 12.75 0.75
CA THR A 468 -14.53 13.00 0.28
C THR A 468 -13.52 12.19 1.09
N LEU A 469 -12.85 11.26 0.40
CA LEU A 469 -11.82 10.40 0.98
C LEU A 469 -10.44 10.92 0.62
N ARG A 470 -9.44 10.62 1.45
CA ARG A 470 -8.04 10.97 1.16
C ARG A 470 -7.08 9.83 1.35
N PHE A 471 -5.96 9.87 0.65
CA PHE A 471 -4.83 8.98 0.89
C PHE A 471 -3.50 9.61 0.49
N VAL A 472 -2.42 9.16 1.11
CA VAL A 472 -1.04 9.48 0.75
C VAL A 472 -0.53 8.37 -0.16
N LYS A 473 -0.23 8.70 -1.41
CA LYS A 473 0.26 7.76 -2.40
C LYS A 473 1.57 7.11 -1.94
N TYR A 474 1.76 5.83 -2.26
CA TYR A 474 2.99 5.10 -2.01
C TYR A 474 4.25 5.87 -2.38
N LEU A 475 5.13 6.10 -1.40
CA LEU A 475 6.41 6.74 -1.60
C LEU A 475 7.44 5.71 -2.07
N ASN A 476 7.95 5.87 -3.27
CA ASN A 476 8.68 4.82 -3.97
C ASN A 476 10.22 5.01 -3.88
N HIS A 477 11.00 4.03 -4.36
CA HIS A 477 12.46 4.05 -4.19
C HIS A 477 13.17 5.24 -4.87
N MET A 478 12.53 5.88 -5.85
CA MET A 478 13.07 6.99 -6.63
C MET A 478 13.04 8.31 -5.87
N ALA A 479 12.22 8.41 -4.82
CA ALA A 479 12.16 9.61 -3.99
C ALA A 479 13.55 9.97 -3.39
N PRO A 480 14.00 11.22 -3.50
CA PRO A 480 15.33 11.63 -3.02
C PRO A 480 15.38 11.81 -1.49
N ARG A 481 14.22 12.00 -0.85
CA ARG A 481 14.09 12.30 0.58
C ARG A 481 12.75 11.80 1.12
N ASP A 482 12.69 11.69 2.45
CA ASP A 482 11.47 11.34 3.17
C ASP A 482 10.55 12.56 3.32
N ILE A 483 9.25 12.31 3.44
CA ILE A 483 8.26 13.34 3.74
C ILE A 483 8.11 13.40 5.25
N GLN A 484 8.14 14.62 5.81
CA GLN A 484 7.92 14.88 7.21
C GLN A 484 6.88 15.98 7.34
N GLU A 485 5.89 15.79 8.21
CA GLU A 485 4.76 16.70 8.28
C GLU A 485 4.05 16.64 9.63
N ILE A 486 3.30 17.70 9.94
CA ILE A 486 2.26 17.70 10.97
C ILE A 486 0.92 17.66 10.25
N SER A 487 0.21 16.55 10.35
CA SER A 487 -1.12 16.35 9.77
C SER A 487 -2.16 16.55 10.86
N MET A 488 -3.14 17.40 10.60
CA MET A 488 -4.25 17.69 11.51
C MET A 488 -5.58 17.62 10.78
N VAL A 489 -6.63 17.28 11.52
CA VAL A 489 -8.02 17.37 11.06
C VAL A 489 -8.78 18.16 12.08
N PHE A 490 -9.19 19.38 11.71
CA PHE A 490 -10.01 20.24 12.56
C PHE A 490 -11.49 19.98 12.31
N THR A 491 -12.27 19.96 13.39
CA THR A 491 -13.71 19.69 13.35
C THR A 491 -14.49 20.83 13.99
N GLU A 492 -15.72 21.06 13.51
CA GLU A 492 -16.65 22.02 14.11
C GLU A 492 -17.44 21.39 15.27
N GLN A 493 -17.94 22.24 16.17
CA GLN A 493 -18.53 21.84 17.45
C GLN A 493 -19.80 20.97 17.32
N ASN A 494 -20.51 21.05 16.18
CA ASN A 494 -21.84 20.46 15.98
C ASN A 494 -21.84 18.98 15.56
N GLN A 495 -20.69 18.35 15.30
CA GLN A 495 -20.65 16.94 14.87
C GLN A 495 -20.66 15.91 16.02
N TYR A 496 -20.42 16.32 17.27
CA TYR A 496 -20.33 15.41 18.41
C TYR A 496 -21.61 15.32 19.27
N GLU A 497 -22.57 16.23 19.10
CA GLU A 497 -23.83 16.21 19.87
C GLU A 497 -24.92 15.29 19.26
N GLN A 498 -24.72 14.72 18.07
CA GLN A 498 -25.72 13.84 17.42
C GLN A 498 -25.41 12.33 17.53
N GLY A 499 -24.34 11.93 18.22
CA GLY A 499 -23.93 10.52 18.38
C GLY A 499 -24.30 9.87 19.72
N GLU A 500 -24.87 10.63 20.65
CA GLU A 500 -25.33 10.14 21.96
C GLU A 500 -26.86 10.31 22.12
N GLU A 501 -27.65 9.68 21.24
CA GLU A 501 -29.05 9.30 21.56
C GLU A 501 -29.37 7.86 21.16
#